data_AF-A0A917WT56-F1
#
_entry.id   AF-A0A917WT56-F1
#
_cell.length_a   1.000
_cell.length_b   1.000
_cell.length_c   1.000
_cell.angle_alpha   90.00
_cell.angle_beta   90.00
_cell.angle_gamma   90.00
#
_symmetry.space_group_name_H-M   'P 1'
#
loop_
_entity.id
_entity.type
_entity.pdbx_description
1 polymer ?
#
loop_
_entity_poly.entity_id
_entity_poly.type
_entity_poly.pdbx_seq_one_letter_code
_entity_poly.pdbx_strand_id
1 'polypeptide(L)'
;MAVTSRTLQLLRAMRTAVGGYADDAVRDLAEQWTHAWRRIAPTWREAVDVLVAWAAQHGRWPTPVEIGRIEQVPAALDATTAELDALTAATIATVTAAAGLAIAATADGEPRIIASQVPAAYRNDLQRRAAQRILPSALDVIRIRVGQAITAQSRPLGADAAAAIRRELVRGVKVGANPIETARRAVAAVQGAFEGGSQRAAVIARTETLDAYRVASRYAHEANADVLGGWIWLATVNGKGAARTCSSCWALHGTVWPLGSAGPLDHQQGRCGRAPHVRPWRELGINIDEPSDAIPDRQAAWDALTPAQQRQVMGARRLALLRSGRIGWDDIPQLRTNTAWRDSYTPRPVSDLERIADQRR
;
A
#
# COMPACT_ATOMS: atom_id res chain seq x y z
N MET A 1 9.79 -27.65 -1.56
CA MET A 1 9.08 -26.36 -1.70
C MET A 1 10.05 -25.35 -2.29
N ALA A 2 9.66 -24.65 -3.35
CA ALA A 2 10.61 -24.05 -4.28
C ALA A 2 10.69 -22.51 -4.28
N VAL A 3 10.37 -21.82 -3.17
CA VAL A 3 10.68 -20.40 -3.07
C VAL A 3 12.20 -20.22 -3.00
N THR A 4 12.77 -19.56 -4.01
CA THR A 4 14.23 -19.36 -4.14
C THR A 4 14.66 -17.93 -3.80
N SER A 5 15.96 -17.70 -3.63
CA SER A 5 16.53 -16.34 -3.51
C SER A 5 16.11 -15.41 -4.66
N ARG A 6 15.99 -15.96 -5.88
CA ARG A 6 15.47 -15.24 -7.05
C ARG A 6 14.02 -14.80 -6.86
N THR A 7 13.18 -15.66 -6.29
CA THR A 7 11.77 -15.36 -5.98
C THR A 7 11.69 -14.16 -5.02
N LEU A 8 12.50 -14.18 -3.96
CA LEU A 8 12.56 -13.09 -2.98
C LEU A 8 13.09 -11.77 -3.57
N GLN A 9 14.02 -11.83 -4.54
CA GLN A 9 14.52 -10.64 -5.25
C GLN A 9 13.45 -10.05 -6.17
N LEU A 10 12.74 -10.87 -6.94
CA LEU A 10 11.65 -10.42 -7.82
C LEU A 10 10.52 -9.75 -7.01
N LEU A 11 10.15 -10.33 -5.86
CA LEU A 11 9.20 -9.72 -4.93
C LEU A 11 9.64 -8.33 -4.44
N ARG A 12 10.94 -8.09 -4.24
CA ARG A 12 11.47 -6.77 -3.88
C ARG A 12 11.49 -5.82 -5.06
N ALA A 13 11.91 -6.28 -6.24
CA ALA A 13 12.00 -5.47 -7.45
C ALA A 13 10.63 -4.95 -7.90
N MET A 14 9.60 -5.81 -7.89
CA MET A 14 8.23 -5.40 -8.20
C MET A 14 7.74 -4.27 -7.27
N ARG A 15 8.03 -4.38 -5.97
CA ARG A 15 7.70 -3.33 -4.99
C ARG A 15 8.42 -2.01 -5.28
N THR A 16 9.69 -2.06 -5.70
CA THR A 16 10.47 -0.86 -6.03
C THR A 16 10.01 -0.22 -7.34
N ALA A 17 9.77 -1.00 -8.40
CA ALA A 17 9.38 -0.49 -9.70
C ALA A 17 8.05 0.29 -9.67
N VAL A 18 7.06 -0.25 -8.95
CA VAL A 18 5.79 0.45 -8.74
C VAL A 18 5.98 1.78 -8.02
N GLY A 19 6.95 1.86 -7.10
CA GLY A 19 7.34 3.09 -6.42
C GLY A 19 8.17 4.07 -7.26
N GLY A 20 8.66 3.70 -8.45
CA GLY A 20 9.42 4.58 -9.34
C GLY A 20 8.56 5.38 -10.32
N TYR A 21 7.61 4.73 -11.01
CA TYR A 21 6.72 5.39 -12.00
C TYR A 21 5.84 6.49 -11.38
N ALA A 22 5.43 6.20 -10.16
CA ALA A 22 5.10 7.13 -9.10
C ALA A 22 5.78 8.50 -9.10
N ASP A 23 7.09 8.49 -8.85
CA ASP A 23 7.90 9.68 -8.57
C ASP A 23 8.07 10.50 -9.84
N ASP A 24 8.19 9.84 -11.00
CA ASP A 24 8.28 10.48 -12.32
C ASP A 24 6.99 11.25 -12.63
N ALA A 25 5.81 10.64 -12.43
CA ALA A 25 4.53 11.32 -12.66
C ALA A 25 4.32 12.54 -11.74
N VAL A 26 4.75 12.47 -10.48
CA VAL A 26 4.69 13.63 -9.57
C VAL A 26 5.61 14.75 -10.03
N ARG A 27 6.81 14.42 -10.52
CA ARG A 27 7.76 15.38 -11.06
C ARG A 27 7.17 16.09 -12.28
N ASP A 28 6.60 15.33 -13.21
CA ASP A 28 5.97 15.87 -14.42
C ASP A 28 4.80 16.81 -14.08
N LEU A 29 3.93 16.43 -13.14
CA LEU A 29 2.80 17.29 -12.73
C LEU A 29 3.27 18.57 -12.03
N ALA A 30 4.30 18.49 -11.18
CA ALA A 30 4.85 19.66 -10.51
C ALA A 30 5.46 20.65 -11.52
N GLU A 31 6.14 20.13 -12.54
CA GLU A 31 6.67 20.91 -13.64
C GLU A 31 5.52 21.59 -14.43
N GLN A 32 4.46 20.85 -14.76
CA GLN A 32 3.29 21.40 -15.46
C GLN A 32 2.60 22.53 -14.69
N TRP A 33 2.39 22.38 -13.38
CA TRP A 33 1.84 23.44 -12.52
C TRP A 33 2.73 24.69 -12.52
N THR A 34 4.05 24.49 -12.48
CA THR A 34 5.02 25.59 -12.54
C THR A 34 4.93 26.33 -13.88
N HIS A 35 4.74 25.61 -14.99
CA HIS A 35 4.55 26.21 -16.31
C HIS A 35 3.23 26.98 -16.44
N ALA A 36 2.11 26.41 -15.96
CA ALA A 36 0.81 27.08 -15.97
C ALA A 36 0.86 28.40 -15.18
N TRP A 37 1.47 28.39 -13.98
CA TRP A 37 1.68 29.61 -13.20
C TRP A 37 2.46 30.68 -13.96
N ARG A 38 3.56 30.30 -14.63
CA ARG A 38 4.38 31.23 -15.43
C ARG A 38 3.60 31.86 -16.58
N ARG A 39 2.58 31.17 -17.13
CA ARG A 39 1.74 31.68 -18.22
C ARG A 39 0.62 32.61 -17.73
N ILE A 40 -0.02 32.32 -16.59
CA ILE A 40 -1.14 33.14 -16.07
C ILE A 40 -0.69 34.34 -15.23
N ALA A 41 0.48 34.27 -14.58
CA ALA A 41 0.91 35.35 -13.70
C ALA A 41 1.10 36.70 -14.42
N PRO A 42 1.57 36.77 -15.68
CA PRO A 42 1.61 38.03 -16.44
C PRO A 42 0.23 38.62 -16.73
N THR A 43 -0.75 37.81 -17.14
CA THR A 43 -2.10 38.31 -17.50
C THR A 43 -2.84 38.90 -16.30
N TRP A 44 -2.69 38.27 -15.13
CA TRP A 44 -3.23 38.83 -13.89
C TRP A 44 -2.52 40.11 -13.43
N ARG A 45 -1.21 40.21 -13.64
CA ARG A 45 -0.48 41.46 -13.34
C ARG A 45 -1.00 42.61 -14.19
N GLU A 46 -1.15 42.39 -15.48
CA GLU A 46 -1.70 43.39 -16.39
C GLU A 46 -3.13 43.80 -16.00
N ALA A 47 -4.00 42.83 -15.69
CA ALA A 47 -5.36 43.12 -15.26
C ALA A 47 -5.40 43.97 -13.97
N VAL A 48 -4.52 43.68 -13.01
CA VAL A 48 -4.39 44.47 -11.77
C VAL A 48 -3.86 45.87 -12.08
N ASP A 49 -2.84 46.01 -12.92
CA ASP A 49 -2.27 47.32 -13.28
C ASP A 49 -3.33 48.22 -13.93
N VAL A 50 -4.18 47.66 -14.82
CA VAL A 50 -5.30 48.41 -15.43
C VAL A 50 -6.34 48.82 -14.39
N LEU A 51 -6.70 47.94 -13.45
CA LEU A 51 -7.65 48.26 -12.38
C LEU A 51 -7.14 49.39 -11.48
N VAL A 52 -5.85 49.35 -11.13
CA VAL A 52 -5.18 50.39 -10.33
C VAL A 52 -5.17 51.72 -11.09
N ALA A 53 -4.81 51.70 -12.37
CA ALA A 53 -4.81 52.90 -13.21
C ALA A 53 -6.22 53.49 -13.36
N TRP A 54 -7.24 52.65 -13.57
CA TRP A 54 -8.64 53.07 -13.63
C TRP A 54 -9.07 53.77 -12.33
N ALA A 55 -8.72 53.19 -11.17
CA ALA A 55 -9.08 53.74 -9.88
C ALA A 55 -8.42 55.10 -9.60
N ALA A 56 -7.15 55.26 -10.01
CA ALA A 56 -6.43 56.51 -9.91
C ALA A 56 -7.09 57.62 -10.76
N GLN A 57 -7.58 57.28 -11.96
CA GLN A 57 -8.26 58.24 -12.84
C GLN A 57 -9.63 58.69 -12.33
N HIS A 58 -10.38 57.80 -11.69
CA HIS A 58 -11.77 58.06 -11.26
C HIS A 58 -11.90 58.43 -9.78
N GLY A 59 -10.80 58.40 -9.00
CA GLY A 59 -10.80 58.71 -7.57
C GLY A 59 -11.56 57.71 -6.69
N ARG A 60 -11.92 56.54 -7.23
CA ARG A 60 -12.60 55.45 -6.52
C ARG A 60 -12.28 54.09 -7.14
N TRP A 61 -12.52 53.02 -6.40
CA TRP A 61 -12.43 51.66 -6.94
C TRP A 61 -13.60 51.35 -7.89
N PRO A 62 -13.39 50.59 -8.99
CA PRO A 62 -14.46 50.19 -9.89
C PRO A 62 -15.44 49.23 -9.23
N THR A 63 -16.72 49.37 -9.55
CA THR A 63 -17.78 48.45 -9.13
C THR A 63 -17.66 47.10 -9.84
N PRO A 64 -18.29 46.02 -9.34
CA PRO A 64 -18.23 44.71 -10.01
C PRO A 64 -18.65 44.74 -11.49
N VAL A 65 -19.63 45.57 -11.85
CA VAL A 65 -20.08 45.74 -13.23
C VAL A 65 -19.04 46.45 -14.10
N GLU A 66 -18.33 47.44 -13.55
CA GLU A 66 -17.25 48.15 -14.25
C GLU A 66 -16.02 47.24 -14.41
N ILE A 67 -15.68 46.46 -13.38
CA ILE A 67 -14.61 45.45 -13.43
C ILE A 67 -14.86 44.45 -14.56
N GLY A 68 -16.10 43.94 -14.68
CA GLY A 68 -16.47 43.00 -15.73
C GLY A 68 -16.39 43.56 -17.16
N ARG A 69 -16.27 44.89 -17.32
CA ARG A 69 -16.11 45.56 -18.63
C ARG A 69 -14.67 45.91 -18.97
N ILE A 70 -13.74 45.79 -18.01
CA ILE A 70 -12.30 45.98 -18.25
C ILE A 70 -11.78 44.71 -18.92
N GLU A 71 -11.48 44.78 -20.22
CA GLU A 71 -11.13 43.65 -21.09
C GLU A 71 -10.09 42.68 -20.49
N GLN A 72 -9.09 43.23 -19.79
CA GLN A 72 -8.00 42.46 -19.19
C GLN A 72 -8.48 41.51 -18.07
N VAL A 73 -9.59 41.84 -17.40
CA VAL A 73 -10.11 41.04 -16.28
C VAL A 73 -10.80 39.75 -16.78
N PRO A 74 -11.78 39.79 -17.70
CA PRO A 74 -12.28 38.59 -18.36
C PRO A 74 -11.17 37.82 -19.08
N ALA A 75 -10.24 38.49 -19.77
CA ALA A 75 -9.14 37.80 -20.45
C ALA A 75 -8.24 37.01 -19.48
N ALA A 76 -7.93 37.56 -18.29
CA ALA A 76 -7.17 36.85 -17.27
C ALA A 76 -7.95 35.66 -16.66
N LEU A 77 -9.27 35.81 -16.46
CA LEU A 77 -10.15 34.72 -16.02
C LEU A 77 -10.26 33.60 -17.06
N ASP A 78 -10.40 33.96 -18.34
CA ASP A 78 -10.47 33.01 -19.46
C ASP A 78 -9.14 32.26 -19.61
N ALA A 79 -8.01 32.96 -19.56
CA ALA A 79 -6.68 32.35 -19.57
C ALA A 79 -6.47 31.40 -18.38
N THR A 80 -6.96 31.77 -17.19
CA THR A 80 -6.90 30.90 -16.01
C THR A 80 -7.75 29.65 -16.19
N THR A 81 -8.96 29.80 -16.72
CA THR A 81 -9.87 28.67 -17.00
C THR A 81 -9.24 27.72 -18.01
N ALA A 82 -8.68 28.24 -19.10
CA ALA A 82 -7.99 27.44 -20.11
C ALA A 82 -6.78 26.67 -19.55
N GLU A 83 -6.00 27.29 -18.66
CA GLU A 83 -4.86 26.64 -18.01
C GLU A 83 -5.29 25.58 -16.98
N LEU A 84 -6.38 25.81 -16.25
CA LEU A 84 -6.97 24.81 -15.35
C LEU A 84 -7.52 23.60 -16.13
N ASP A 85 -8.15 23.84 -17.28
CA ASP A 85 -8.62 22.77 -18.16
C ASP A 85 -7.44 21.97 -18.74
N ALA A 86 -6.39 22.66 -19.19
CA ALA A 86 -5.16 22.03 -19.68
C ALA A 86 -4.46 21.21 -18.58
N LEU A 87 -4.33 21.75 -17.36
CA LEU A 87 -3.78 21.03 -16.22
C LEU A 87 -4.62 19.82 -15.84
N THR A 88 -5.95 19.92 -15.93
CA THR A 88 -6.86 18.81 -15.67
C THR A 88 -6.65 17.69 -16.68
N ALA A 89 -6.62 18.02 -17.98
CA ALA A 89 -6.36 17.06 -19.04
C ALA A 89 -4.98 16.39 -18.89
N ALA A 90 -3.93 17.18 -18.63
CA ALA A 90 -2.58 16.68 -18.45
C ALA A 90 -2.45 15.81 -17.18
N THR A 91 -3.13 16.19 -16.08
CA THR A 91 -3.24 15.36 -14.87
C THR A 91 -3.92 14.03 -15.17
N ILE A 92 -5.02 14.02 -15.92
CA ILE A 92 -5.67 12.77 -16.30
C ILE A 92 -4.72 11.91 -17.14
N ALA A 93 -4.04 12.49 -18.14
CA ALA A 93 -3.14 11.78 -19.03
C ALA A 93 -1.91 11.20 -18.30
N THR A 94 -1.11 12.04 -17.63
CA THR A 94 0.11 11.64 -16.90
C THR A 94 -0.21 10.56 -15.87
N VAL A 95 -1.28 10.76 -15.10
CA VAL A 95 -1.58 9.85 -14.01
C VAL A 95 -2.21 8.55 -14.55
N THR A 96 -2.98 8.58 -15.65
CA THR A 96 -3.47 7.36 -16.31
C THR A 96 -2.33 6.54 -16.91
N ALA A 97 -1.34 7.19 -17.53
CA ALA A 97 -0.15 6.52 -18.04
C ALA A 97 0.66 5.85 -16.92
N ALA A 98 0.92 6.55 -15.81
CA ALA A 98 1.63 6.00 -14.66
C ALA A 98 0.87 4.83 -14.00
N ALA A 99 -0.46 4.93 -13.91
CA ALA A 99 -1.30 3.81 -13.50
C ALA A 99 -1.13 2.61 -14.43
N GLY A 100 -1.19 2.81 -15.75
CA GLY A 100 -0.94 1.77 -16.75
C GLY A 100 0.42 1.08 -16.56
N LEU A 101 1.48 1.84 -16.26
CA LEU A 101 2.82 1.30 -16.01
C LEU A 101 2.90 0.51 -14.70
N ALA A 102 2.29 0.98 -13.61
CA ALA A 102 2.25 0.24 -12.35
C ALA A 102 1.42 -1.06 -12.46
N ILE A 103 0.31 -1.02 -13.21
CA ILE A 103 -0.49 -2.19 -13.57
C ILE A 103 0.37 -3.16 -14.36
N ALA A 104 1.03 -2.70 -15.42
CA ALA A 104 1.91 -3.51 -16.24
C ALA A 104 3.08 -4.13 -15.44
N ALA A 105 3.67 -3.38 -14.51
CA ALA A 105 4.75 -3.88 -13.65
C ALA A 105 4.29 -4.99 -12.70
N THR A 106 3.06 -4.90 -12.18
CA THR A 106 2.47 -5.96 -11.35
C THR A 106 2.07 -7.16 -12.20
N ALA A 107 1.46 -6.92 -13.36
CA ALA A 107 1.06 -7.94 -14.32
C ALA A 107 2.26 -8.70 -14.92
N ASP A 108 3.42 -8.06 -15.10
CA ASP A 108 4.68 -8.72 -15.48
C ASP A 108 5.35 -9.41 -14.27
N GLY A 109 5.32 -8.76 -13.11
CA GLY A 109 6.01 -9.22 -11.90
C GLY A 109 5.45 -10.51 -11.32
N GLU A 110 4.13 -10.61 -11.16
CA GLU A 110 3.47 -11.79 -10.54
C GLU A 110 3.76 -13.09 -11.33
N PRO A 111 3.57 -13.18 -12.66
CA PRO A 111 3.94 -14.35 -13.44
C PRO A 111 5.41 -14.75 -13.31
N ARG A 112 6.32 -13.77 -13.21
CA ARG A 112 7.75 -14.02 -13.02
C ARG A 112 8.06 -14.58 -11.64
N ILE A 113 7.36 -14.11 -10.60
CA ILE A 113 7.47 -14.61 -9.22
C ILE A 113 6.92 -16.03 -9.10
N ILE A 114 5.80 -16.33 -9.77
CA ILE A 114 5.24 -17.69 -9.83
C ILE A 114 6.22 -18.61 -10.58
N ALA A 115 6.66 -18.22 -11.77
CA ALA A 115 7.57 -19.01 -12.61
C ALA A 115 8.98 -19.18 -12.01
N SER A 116 9.43 -18.32 -11.11
CA SER A 116 10.74 -18.48 -10.46
C SER A 116 10.80 -19.65 -9.47
N GLN A 117 9.64 -20.24 -9.15
CA GLN A 117 9.51 -21.38 -8.23
C GLN A 117 9.49 -22.73 -8.96
N VAL A 118 9.73 -22.78 -10.27
CA VAL A 118 9.89 -24.03 -11.04
C VAL A 118 11.27 -24.13 -11.69
N PRO A 119 11.71 -25.32 -12.12
CA PRO A 119 13.01 -25.50 -12.76
C PRO A 119 13.13 -24.67 -14.04
N ALA A 120 14.37 -24.35 -14.44
CA ALA A 120 14.68 -23.50 -15.60
C ALA A 120 13.92 -23.89 -16.87
N ALA A 121 13.82 -25.19 -17.13
CA ALA A 121 13.13 -25.74 -18.31
C ALA A 121 11.63 -25.37 -18.39
N TYR A 122 10.97 -25.17 -17.24
CA TYR A 122 9.52 -24.93 -17.18
C TYR A 122 9.14 -23.45 -17.00
N ARG A 123 10.10 -22.59 -16.64
CA ARG A 123 9.80 -21.19 -16.25
C ARG A 123 9.12 -20.40 -17.36
N ASN A 124 9.62 -20.51 -18.59
CA ASN A 124 9.09 -19.72 -19.71
C ASN A 124 7.64 -20.09 -20.02
N ASP A 125 7.31 -21.38 -19.95
CA ASP A 125 5.94 -21.86 -20.16
C ASP A 125 5.01 -21.38 -19.04
N LEU A 126 5.40 -21.59 -17.78
CA LEU A 126 4.61 -21.19 -16.63
C LEU A 126 4.42 -19.67 -16.57
N GLN A 127 5.45 -18.89 -16.87
CA GLN A 127 5.35 -17.42 -16.91
C GLN A 127 4.34 -16.96 -17.95
N ARG A 128 4.33 -17.55 -19.16
CA ARG A 128 3.34 -17.21 -20.20
C ARG A 128 1.93 -17.54 -19.75
N ARG A 129 1.70 -18.74 -19.20
CA ARG A 129 0.37 -19.16 -18.71
C ARG A 129 -0.13 -18.26 -17.57
N ALA A 130 0.75 -17.88 -16.65
CA ALA A 130 0.41 -16.99 -15.55
C ALA A 130 0.13 -15.54 -16.02
N ALA A 131 0.81 -15.07 -17.08
CA ALA A 131 0.64 -13.74 -17.63
C ALA A 131 -0.64 -13.55 -18.47
N GLN A 132 -1.26 -14.64 -18.94
CA GLN A 132 -2.49 -14.58 -19.76
C GLN A 132 -3.75 -14.21 -18.96
N ARG A 133 -3.65 -14.03 -17.65
CA ARG A 133 -4.79 -13.72 -16.77
C ARG A 133 -5.00 -12.20 -16.66
N ILE A 134 -6.23 -11.73 -16.84
CA ILE A 134 -6.62 -10.34 -16.56
C ILE A 134 -6.88 -10.22 -15.05
N LEU A 135 -6.16 -9.31 -14.39
CA LEU A 135 -6.16 -9.20 -12.94
C LEU A 135 -6.47 -7.77 -12.49
N PRO A 136 -7.29 -7.58 -11.44
CA PRO A 136 -7.44 -6.27 -10.81
C PRO A 136 -6.11 -5.77 -10.26
N SER A 137 -5.80 -4.50 -10.52
CA SER A 137 -4.61 -3.87 -9.96
C SER A 137 -4.82 -3.37 -8.54
N ALA A 138 -3.72 -3.02 -7.85
CA ALA A 138 -3.82 -2.34 -6.56
C ALA A 138 -4.61 -1.01 -6.66
N LEU A 139 -4.57 -0.32 -7.80
CA LEU A 139 -5.35 0.88 -8.05
C LEU A 139 -6.85 0.59 -8.15
N ASP A 140 -7.23 -0.49 -8.82
CA ASP A 140 -8.64 -0.90 -8.93
C ASP A 140 -9.19 -1.30 -7.57
N VAL A 141 -8.38 -2.03 -6.80
CA VAL A 141 -8.70 -2.40 -5.42
C VAL A 141 -8.87 -1.17 -4.53
N ILE A 142 -7.92 -0.22 -4.52
CA ILE A 142 -8.01 0.94 -3.63
C ILE A 142 -9.21 1.83 -3.98
N ARG A 143 -9.56 1.97 -5.28
CA ARG A 143 -10.73 2.74 -5.74
C ARG A 143 -12.02 2.21 -5.12
N ILE A 144 -12.18 0.89 -5.06
CA ILE A 144 -13.33 0.24 -4.39
C ILE A 144 -13.20 0.42 -2.87
N ARG A 145 -12.01 0.18 -2.33
CA ARG A 145 -11.76 0.18 -0.88
C ARG A 145 -12.03 1.54 -0.23
N VAL A 146 -11.69 2.64 -0.89
CA VAL A 146 -11.99 3.99 -0.38
C VAL A 146 -13.48 4.35 -0.43
N GLY A 147 -14.36 3.50 -0.94
CA GLY A 147 -15.82 3.62 -0.75
C GLY A 147 -16.30 3.01 0.58
N GLN A 148 -15.47 2.23 1.27
CA GLN A 148 -15.81 1.48 2.48
C GLN A 148 -15.32 2.17 3.76
N ALA A 149 -15.53 1.54 4.92
CA ALA A 149 -14.96 2.03 6.18
C ALA A 149 -13.43 1.80 6.22
N ILE A 150 -12.67 2.90 6.32
CA ILE A 150 -11.20 2.92 6.37
C ILE A 150 -10.67 3.42 7.73
N THR A 151 -11.56 3.54 8.72
CA THR A 151 -11.26 3.96 10.09
C THR A 151 -12.24 3.32 11.06
N ALA A 152 -11.82 3.06 12.29
CA ALA A 152 -12.72 2.58 13.34
C ALA A 152 -13.89 3.55 13.61
N GLN A 153 -15.09 3.01 13.84
CA GLN A 153 -16.32 3.76 14.11
C GLN A 153 -16.28 4.51 15.43
N SER A 154 -15.53 4.02 16.42
CA SER A 154 -15.38 4.66 17.73
C SER A 154 -14.62 5.98 17.67
N ARG A 155 -13.90 6.23 16.58
CA ARG A 155 -13.18 7.49 16.33
C ARG A 155 -13.33 7.80 14.86
N PRO A 156 -14.46 8.35 14.39
CA PRO A 156 -14.63 8.67 12.97
C PRO A 156 -13.68 9.80 12.53
N LEU A 157 -13.64 10.07 11.22
CA LEU A 157 -13.10 11.32 10.66
C LEU A 157 -14.27 12.22 10.28
N GLY A 158 -14.07 13.53 10.35
CA GLY A 158 -14.98 14.48 9.74
C GLY A 158 -15.05 14.29 8.22
N ALA A 159 -16.11 14.80 7.60
CA ALA A 159 -16.35 14.60 6.17
C ALA A 159 -15.16 15.06 5.30
N ASP A 160 -14.58 16.22 5.62
CA ASP A 160 -13.45 16.79 4.87
C ASP A 160 -12.17 15.97 5.03
N ALA A 161 -11.84 15.57 6.26
CA ALA A 161 -10.68 14.72 6.54
C ALA A 161 -10.82 13.34 5.89
N ALA A 162 -12.02 12.77 5.90
CA ALA A 162 -12.35 11.52 5.22
C ALA A 162 -12.20 11.65 3.70
N ALA A 163 -12.74 12.72 3.10
CA ALA A 163 -12.61 12.99 1.67
C ALA A 163 -11.13 13.20 1.27
N ALA A 164 -10.39 13.97 2.07
CA ALA A 164 -8.96 14.21 1.86
C ALA A 164 -8.14 12.91 1.89
N ILE A 165 -8.25 12.09 2.94
CA ILE A 165 -7.46 10.85 3.01
C ILE A 165 -7.85 9.85 1.93
N ARG A 166 -9.14 9.74 1.55
CA ARG A 166 -9.60 8.85 0.48
C ARG A 166 -8.99 9.25 -0.88
N ARG A 167 -9.03 10.53 -1.21
CA ARG A 167 -8.40 11.06 -2.43
C ARG A 167 -6.89 10.81 -2.43
N GLU A 168 -6.22 11.12 -1.31
CA GLU A 168 -4.78 10.93 -1.19
C GLU A 168 -4.36 9.46 -1.20
N LEU A 169 -5.19 8.54 -0.69
CA LEU A 169 -4.96 7.09 -0.80
C LEU A 169 -4.99 6.62 -2.25
N VAL A 170 -6.01 7.02 -3.02
CA VAL A 170 -6.09 6.70 -4.45
C VAL A 170 -4.88 7.27 -5.17
N ARG A 171 -4.55 8.56 -4.93
CA ARG A 171 -3.36 9.18 -5.51
C ARG A 171 -2.09 8.43 -5.12
N GLY A 172 -1.92 8.11 -3.83
CA GLY A 172 -0.73 7.48 -3.28
C GLY A 172 -0.50 6.07 -3.82
N VAL A 173 -1.55 5.25 -3.99
CA VAL A 173 -1.42 3.96 -4.67
C VAL A 173 -1.16 4.14 -6.16
N LYS A 174 -1.86 5.06 -6.81
CA LYS A 174 -1.72 5.35 -8.25
C LYS A 174 -0.31 5.78 -8.62
N VAL A 175 0.33 6.56 -7.73
CA VAL A 175 1.68 7.07 -7.89
C VAL A 175 2.63 6.44 -6.88
N GLY A 176 2.46 5.17 -6.48
CA GLY A 176 3.40 4.41 -5.64
C GLY A 176 4.00 5.12 -4.42
N ALA A 177 3.34 6.14 -3.89
CA ALA A 177 3.92 7.11 -2.98
C ALA A 177 4.14 6.48 -1.60
N ASN A 178 5.14 6.99 -0.89
CA ASN A 178 5.33 6.62 0.49
C ASN A 178 4.06 6.96 1.30
N PRO A 179 3.52 6.02 2.11
CA PRO A 179 2.33 6.31 2.91
C PRO A 179 2.47 7.50 3.88
N ILE A 180 3.68 7.83 4.34
CA ILE A 180 3.93 9.02 5.16
C ILE A 180 3.67 10.29 4.35
N GLU A 181 4.08 10.32 3.08
CA GLU A 181 3.81 11.45 2.21
C GLU A 181 2.31 11.57 1.93
N THR A 182 1.66 10.44 1.63
CA THR A 182 0.19 10.35 1.45
C THR A 182 -0.54 10.96 2.66
N ALA A 183 -0.14 10.57 3.87
CA ALA A 183 -0.69 11.12 5.09
C ALA A 183 -0.41 12.62 5.27
N ARG A 184 0.82 13.07 5.01
CA ARG A 184 1.19 14.49 5.09
C ARG A 184 0.33 15.34 4.16
N ARG A 185 0.08 14.87 2.95
CA ARG A 185 -0.78 15.58 1.99
C ARG A 185 -2.24 15.59 2.42
N ALA A 186 -2.74 14.49 2.97
CA ALA A 186 -4.11 14.44 3.47
C ALA A 186 -4.34 15.44 4.61
N VAL A 187 -3.39 15.54 5.54
CA VAL A 187 -3.43 16.50 6.65
C VAL A 187 -3.30 17.93 6.13
N ALA A 188 -2.40 18.19 5.18
CA ALA A 188 -2.24 19.50 4.58
C ALA A 188 -3.49 19.96 3.83
N ALA A 189 -4.20 19.04 3.16
CA ALA A 189 -5.43 19.35 2.43
C ALA A 189 -6.59 19.82 3.32
N VAL A 190 -6.54 19.54 4.62
CA VAL A 190 -7.48 20.06 5.63
C VAL A 190 -6.81 21.08 6.56
N GLN A 191 -5.71 21.70 6.13
CA GLN A 191 -4.98 22.72 6.90
C GLN A 191 -4.60 22.27 8.33
N GLY A 192 -4.31 20.99 8.50
CA GLY A 192 -3.98 20.40 9.81
C GLY A 192 -5.19 19.95 10.64
N ALA A 193 -6.42 20.28 10.24
CA ALA A 193 -7.67 19.87 10.89
C ALA A 193 -8.04 18.40 10.59
N PHE A 194 -7.09 17.49 10.80
CA PHE A 194 -7.29 16.05 10.63
C PHE A 194 -7.49 15.41 12.01
N GLU A 195 -8.61 14.73 12.27
CA GLU A 195 -8.89 14.19 13.61
C GLU A 195 -7.91 13.07 13.96
N GLY A 196 -7.07 13.31 14.99
CA GLY A 196 -5.96 12.43 15.37
C GLY A 196 -4.64 12.73 14.66
N GLY A 197 -4.59 13.79 13.86
CA GLY A 197 -3.38 14.38 13.28
C GLY A 197 -2.64 13.48 12.29
N SER A 198 -1.39 13.86 12.02
CA SER A 198 -0.51 13.21 11.04
C SER A 198 -0.19 11.75 11.36
N GLN A 199 -0.11 11.41 12.65
CA GLN A 199 0.15 10.04 13.08
C GLN A 199 -1.01 9.12 12.69
N ARG A 200 -2.26 9.53 12.94
CA ARG A 200 -3.43 8.75 12.53
C ARG A 200 -3.59 8.69 11.01
N ALA A 201 -3.37 9.80 10.32
CA ALA A 201 -3.36 9.81 8.85
C ALA A 201 -2.33 8.81 8.29
N ALA A 202 -1.14 8.74 8.89
CA ALA A 202 -0.10 7.78 8.51
C ALA A 202 -0.50 6.33 8.79
N VAL A 203 -1.29 6.08 9.85
CA VAL A 203 -1.86 4.75 10.14
C VAL A 203 -2.82 4.30 9.06
N ILE A 204 -3.74 5.18 8.67
CA ILE A 204 -4.72 4.90 7.63
C ILE A 204 -4.01 4.71 6.29
N ALA A 205 -3.16 5.67 5.92
CA ALA A 205 -2.44 5.66 4.65
C ALA A 205 -1.65 4.36 4.43
N ARG A 206 -0.83 3.95 5.40
CA ARG A 206 0.01 2.77 5.23
C ARG A 206 -0.79 1.47 5.28
N THR A 207 -1.82 1.39 6.12
CA THR A 207 -2.68 0.20 6.21
C THR A 207 -3.40 -0.04 4.88
N GLU A 208 -4.12 0.96 4.38
CA GLU A 208 -4.95 0.81 3.18
C GLU A 208 -4.10 0.62 1.91
N THR A 209 -2.95 1.32 1.80
CA THR A 209 -2.02 1.11 0.67
C THR A 209 -1.48 -0.32 0.65
N LEU A 210 -0.99 -0.85 1.77
CA LEU A 210 -0.43 -2.20 1.81
C LEU A 210 -1.50 -3.28 1.55
N ASP A 211 -2.71 -3.08 2.07
CA ASP A 211 -3.82 -3.99 1.83
C ASP A 211 -4.26 -4.01 0.36
N ALA A 212 -4.26 -2.86 -0.32
CA ALA A 212 -4.57 -2.79 -1.74
C ALA A 212 -3.64 -3.68 -2.58
N TYR A 213 -2.32 -3.64 -2.31
CA TYR A 213 -1.36 -4.53 -2.95
C TYR A 213 -1.57 -6.00 -2.60
N ARG A 214 -1.84 -6.33 -1.33
CA ARG A 214 -2.07 -7.73 -0.90
C ARG A 214 -3.31 -8.33 -1.55
N VAL A 215 -4.38 -7.55 -1.70
CA VAL A 215 -5.62 -7.98 -2.36
C VAL A 215 -5.41 -8.14 -3.86
N ALA A 216 -4.66 -7.25 -4.52
CA ALA A 216 -4.28 -7.44 -5.91
C ALA A 216 -3.48 -8.75 -6.13
N SER A 217 -2.47 -9.02 -5.29
CA SER A 217 -1.76 -10.30 -5.31
C SER A 217 -2.67 -11.50 -5.02
N ARG A 218 -3.67 -11.36 -4.15
CA ARG A 218 -4.67 -12.42 -3.93
C ARG A 218 -5.39 -12.79 -5.22
N TYR A 219 -5.90 -11.81 -5.98
CA TYR A 219 -6.54 -12.08 -7.27
C TYR A 219 -5.59 -12.74 -8.27
N ALA A 220 -4.34 -12.30 -8.31
CA ALA A 220 -3.30 -12.94 -9.13
C ALA A 220 -3.12 -14.41 -8.76
N HIS A 221 -3.09 -14.72 -7.46
CA HIS A 221 -2.92 -16.09 -6.98
C HIS A 221 -4.15 -16.96 -7.26
N GLU A 222 -5.35 -16.44 -7.05
CA GLU A 222 -6.61 -17.14 -7.33
C GLU A 222 -6.75 -17.48 -8.83
N ALA A 223 -6.37 -16.56 -9.71
CA ALA A 223 -6.38 -16.79 -11.16
C ALA A 223 -5.38 -17.87 -11.61
N ASN A 224 -4.42 -18.23 -10.76
CA ASN A 224 -3.38 -19.24 -11.01
C ASN A 224 -3.56 -20.48 -10.10
N ALA A 225 -4.79 -20.79 -9.69
CA ALA A 225 -5.10 -21.94 -8.82
C ALA A 225 -4.77 -23.31 -9.41
N ASP A 226 -4.56 -23.40 -10.73
CA ASP A 226 -4.08 -24.59 -11.43
C ASP A 226 -2.62 -24.94 -11.08
N VAL A 227 -1.81 -23.93 -10.71
CA VAL A 227 -0.39 -24.11 -10.40
C VAL A 227 -0.03 -23.76 -8.96
N LEU A 228 -0.85 -22.95 -8.30
CA LEU A 228 -0.67 -22.56 -6.91
C LEU A 228 -1.51 -23.44 -5.97
N GLY A 229 -0.93 -23.79 -4.82
CA GLY A 229 -1.61 -24.54 -3.75
C GLY A 229 -2.06 -23.65 -2.60
N GLY A 230 -1.58 -22.40 -2.54
CA GLY A 230 -1.87 -21.47 -1.47
C GLY A 230 -0.98 -20.24 -1.51
N TRP A 231 -0.81 -19.61 -0.36
CA TRP A 231 0.13 -18.52 -0.17
C TRP A 231 0.79 -18.59 1.21
N ILE A 232 1.99 -18.03 1.32
CA ILE A 232 2.78 -18.06 2.54
C ILE A 232 2.80 -16.68 3.20
N TRP A 233 2.60 -16.65 4.51
CA TRP A 233 2.73 -15.44 5.32
C TRP A 233 4.20 -15.08 5.57
N LEU A 234 4.63 -13.95 5.03
CA LEU A 234 6.00 -13.46 5.14
C LEU A 234 6.10 -12.31 6.13
N ALA A 235 6.70 -12.58 7.29
CA ALA A 235 7.10 -11.54 8.23
C ALA A 235 8.58 -11.21 8.08
N THR A 236 9.02 -10.07 8.62
CA THR A 236 10.44 -9.77 8.72
C THR A 236 11.03 -10.50 9.93
N VAL A 237 11.63 -11.67 9.73
CA VAL A 237 12.20 -12.49 10.82
C VAL A 237 13.73 -12.46 10.88
N ASN A 238 14.39 -11.74 9.98
CA ASN A 238 15.84 -11.62 9.91
C ASN A 238 16.32 -10.15 9.82
N GLY A 239 17.62 -9.97 10.03
CA GLY A 239 18.29 -8.66 9.98
C GLY A 239 17.75 -7.64 11.00
N LYS A 240 17.99 -6.34 10.72
CA LYS A 240 17.60 -5.23 11.63
C LYS A 240 16.09 -5.12 11.88
N GLY A 241 15.27 -5.78 11.07
CA GLY A 241 13.81 -5.73 11.18
C GLY A 241 13.19 -6.78 12.10
N ALA A 242 13.94 -7.82 12.44
CA ALA A 242 13.47 -9.03 13.13
C ALA A 242 12.85 -8.75 14.49
N ALA A 243 13.58 -8.04 15.35
CA ALA A 243 13.13 -7.72 16.72
C ALA A 243 11.98 -6.69 16.77
N ARG A 244 11.66 -6.05 15.63
CA ARG A 244 10.54 -5.11 15.49
C ARG A 244 9.28 -5.76 14.89
N THR A 245 9.32 -7.04 14.55
CA THR A 245 8.15 -7.78 14.10
C THR A 245 7.37 -8.25 15.32
N CYS A 246 6.06 -8.05 15.34
CA CYS A 246 5.24 -8.45 16.48
C CYS A 246 5.20 -9.97 16.64
N SER A 247 4.96 -10.45 17.86
CA SER A 247 4.89 -11.88 18.17
C SER A 247 3.82 -12.63 17.35
N SER A 248 2.73 -11.98 16.96
CA SER A 248 1.71 -12.58 16.08
C SER A 248 2.24 -12.84 14.67
N CYS A 249 2.93 -11.87 14.04
CA CYS A 249 3.51 -12.11 12.71
C CYS A 249 4.71 -13.08 12.77
N TRP A 250 5.43 -13.13 13.89
CA TRP A 250 6.43 -14.18 14.12
C TRP A 250 5.80 -15.57 14.12
N ALA A 251 4.72 -15.75 14.89
CA ALA A 251 3.97 -17.00 14.92
C ALA A 251 3.39 -17.37 13.54
N LEU A 252 2.90 -16.40 12.78
CA LEU A 252 2.32 -16.67 11.46
C LEU A 252 3.36 -16.83 10.35
N HIS A 253 4.64 -16.49 10.56
CA HIS A 253 5.65 -16.57 9.51
C HIS A 253 5.81 -18.00 8.98
N GLY A 254 5.82 -18.15 7.66
CA GLY A 254 6.03 -19.43 6.99
C GLY A 254 4.78 -20.30 6.90
N THR A 255 3.67 -19.90 7.55
CA THR A 255 2.40 -20.64 7.44
C THR A 255 1.81 -20.53 6.04
N VAL A 256 1.29 -21.63 5.52
CA VAL A 256 0.60 -21.72 4.23
C VAL A 256 -0.90 -21.53 4.44
N TRP A 257 -1.52 -20.72 3.60
CA TRP A 257 -2.92 -20.33 3.66
C TRP A 257 -3.63 -20.63 2.34
N PRO A 258 -4.95 -20.91 2.34
CA PRO A 258 -5.72 -21.13 1.12
C PRO A 258 -5.67 -19.93 0.16
N LEU A 259 -5.68 -20.15 -1.15
CA LEU A 259 -5.61 -19.08 -2.16
C LEU A 259 -6.67 -17.99 -1.97
N GLY A 260 -7.92 -18.38 -1.71
CA GLY A 260 -9.04 -17.44 -1.52
C GLY A 260 -9.00 -16.66 -0.21
N SER A 261 -8.15 -17.06 0.75
CA SER A 261 -8.11 -16.39 2.05
C SER A 261 -7.50 -14.98 1.92
N ALA A 262 -8.09 -14.03 2.65
CA ALA A 262 -7.58 -12.67 2.72
C ALA A 262 -6.26 -12.63 3.50
N GLY A 263 -5.42 -11.65 3.16
CA GLY A 263 -4.28 -11.29 4.00
C GLY A 263 -2.93 -11.19 3.29
N PRO A 264 -1.85 -10.95 4.06
CA PRO A 264 -1.81 -10.96 5.53
C PRO A 264 -2.78 -10.00 6.19
N LEU A 265 -3.60 -10.53 7.10
CA LEU A 265 -4.44 -9.69 7.94
C LEU A 265 -3.63 -9.22 9.16
N ASP A 266 -2.50 -8.58 8.97
CA ASP A 266 -1.67 -8.12 10.09
C ASP A 266 -2.29 -6.90 10.80
N HIS A 267 -1.70 -6.54 11.95
CA HIS A 267 -2.08 -5.32 12.67
C HIS A 267 -1.97 -4.09 11.77
N GLN A 268 -2.73 -3.04 12.07
CA GLN A 268 -2.64 -1.75 11.38
C GLN A 268 -1.18 -1.26 11.42
N GLN A 269 -0.65 -0.75 10.29
CA GLN A 269 0.79 -0.49 10.02
C GLN A 269 1.70 -1.70 9.83
N GLY A 270 1.15 -2.90 9.88
CA GLY A 270 1.90 -4.12 9.66
C GLY A 270 2.57 -4.13 8.28
N ARG A 271 3.71 -4.83 8.21
CA ARG A 271 4.58 -4.89 7.03
C ARG A 271 4.74 -6.32 6.52
N CYS A 272 3.93 -7.23 7.04
CA CYS A 272 3.96 -8.63 6.67
C CYS A 272 3.39 -8.77 5.24
N GLY A 273 3.93 -9.65 4.41
CA GLY A 273 3.55 -9.82 3.01
C GLY A 273 3.00 -11.22 2.73
N ARG A 274 2.38 -11.38 1.56
CA ARG A 274 1.96 -12.68 1.02
C ARG A 274 2.91 -13.05 -0.11
N ALA A 275 3.33 -14.31 -0.18
CA ALA A 275 4.03 -14.88 -1.33
C ALA A 275 3.22 -16.04 -1.91
N PRO A 276 3.17 -16.21 -3.24
CA PRO A 276 2.50 -17.36 -3.85
C PRO A 276 3.22 -18.64 -3.48
N HIS A 277 2.47 -19.70 -3.19
CA HIS A 277 2.99 -21.04 -2.95
C HIS A 277 2.63 -21.94 -4.13
N VAL A 278 3.63 -22.27 -4.95
CA VAL A 278 3.48 -23.23 -6.05
C VAL A 278 3.23 -24.62 -5.46
N ARG A 279 2.32 -25.39 -6.10
CA ARG A 279 2.06 -26.78 -5.72
C ARG A 279 3.34 -27.62 -5.80
N PRO A 280 3.41 -28.76 -5.09
CA PRO A 280 4.50 -29.71 -5.28
C PRO A 280 4.73 -29.99 -6.77
N TRP A 281 5.98 -29.96 -7.22
CA TRP A 281 6.39 -30.16 -8.61
C TRP A 281 5.83 -31.45 -9.19
N ARG A 282 5.73 -32.51 -8.38
CA ARG A 282 5.13 -33.78 -8.79
C ARG A 282 3.65 -33.65 -9.14
N GLU A 283 2.88 -32.80 -8.46
CA GLU A 283 1.48 -32.49 -8.82
C GLU A 283 1.37 -31.72 -10.14
N LEU A 284 2.45 -31.03 -10.55
CA LEU A 284 2.54 -30.31 -11.82
C LEU A 284 3.12 -31.17 -12.96
N GLY A 285 3.33 -32.47 -12.72
CA GLY A 285 3.96 -33.39 -13.68
C GLY A 285 5.48 -33.22 -13.81
N ILE A 286 6.10 -32.46 -12.91
CA ILE A 286 7.55 -32.23 -12.88
C ILE A 286 8.18 -33.27 -11.94
N ASN A 287 8.69 -34.35 -12.52
CA ASN A 287 9.23 -35.50 -11.78
C ASN A 287 10.72 -35.37 -11.46
N ILE A 288 11.11 -34.26 -10.81
CA ILE A 288 12.45 -34.08 -10.24
C ILE A 288 12.34 -33.63 -8.78
N ASP A 289 13.41 -33.81 -8.01
CA ASP A 289 13.40 -33.44 -6.60
C ASP A 289 13.36 -31.91 -6.42
N GLU A 290 12.46 -31.48 -5.52
CA GLU A 290 12.32 -30.08 -5.18
C GLU A 290 13.45 -29.60 -4.26
N PRO A 291 13.96 -28.38 -4.47
CA PRO A 291 14.84 -27.77 -3.50
C PRO A 291 14.09 -27.48 -2.19
N SER A 292 14.86 -27.23 -1.12
CA SER A 292 14.34 -26.65 0.10
C SER A 292 13.94 -25.19 -0.10
N ASP A 293 13.01 -24.73 0.74
CA ASP A 293 12.51 -23.37 0.68
C ASP A 293 13.55 -22.37 1.22
N ALA A 294 13.73 -21.23 0.55
CA ALA A 294 14.62 -20.15 0.97
C ALA A 294 13.95 -19.15 1.94
N ILE A 295 12.65 -19.33 2.24
CA ILE A 295 11.96 -18.65 3.33
C ILE A 295 12.64 -19.10 4.63
N PRO A 296 13.14 -18.16 5.44
CA PRO A 296 13.77 -18.51 6.70
C PRO A 296 12.84 -19.34 7.57
N ASP A 297 13.31 -20.49 8.03
CA ASP A 297 12.57 -21.27 9.01
C ASP A 297 12.33 -20.42 10.27
N ARG A 298 11.08 -20.43 10.76
CA ARG A 298 10.66 -19.61 11.89
C ARG A 298 11.46 -19.95 13.14
N GLN A 299 11.68 -21.23 13.42
CA GLN A 299 12.35 -21.68 14.63
C GLN A 299 13.85 -21.37 14.57
N ALA A 300 14.52 -21.71 13.48
CA ALA A 300 15.93 -21.38 13.27
C ALA A 300 16.18 -19.86 13.32
N ALA A 301 15.30 -19.05 12.69
CA ALA A 301 15.40 -17.60 12.74
C ALA A 301 15.16 -17.04 14.16
N TRP A 302 14.26 -17.67 14.93
CA TRP A 302 13.98 -17.31 16.31
C TRP A 302 15.16 -17.64 17.25
N ASP A 303 15.77 -18.80 17.07
CA ASP A 303 16.91 -19.27 17.86
C ASP A 303 18.19 -18.47 17.56
N ALA A 304 18.29 -17.88 16.37
CA ALA A 304 19.35 -16.94 16.03
C ALA A 304 19.21 -15.55 16.69
N LEU A 305 18.07 -15.22 17.30
CA LEU A 305 17.90 -13.97 18.04
C LEU A 305 18.60 -14.01 19.40
N THR A 306 19.17 -12.87 19.80
CA THR A 306 19.66 -12.74 21.18
C THR A 306 18.51 -12.82 22.19
N PRO A 307 18.77 -13.21 23.45
CA PRO A 307 17.74 -13.20 24.49
C PRO A 307 17.05 -11.85 24.67
N ALA A 308 17.78 -10.75 24.47
CA ALA A 308 17.21 -9.40 24.50
C ALA A 308 16.24 -9.15 23.34
N GLN A 309 16.58 -9.59 22.12
CA GLN A 309 15.69 -9.50 20.95
C GLN A 309 14.45 -10.38 21.11
N GLN A 310 14.59 -11.61 21.60
CA GLN A 310 13.45 -12.48 21.88
C GLN A 310 12.50 -11.84 22.92
N ARG A 311 13.06 -11.24 23.97
CA ARG A 311 12.27 -10.50 24.98
C ARG A 311 11.61 -9.25 24.40
N GLN A 312 12.26 -8.55 23.48
CA GLN A 312 11.66 -7.40 22.77
C GLN A 312 10.45 -7.83 21.93
N VAL A 313 10.52 -8.96 21.24
CA VAL A 313 9.42 -9.47 20.40
C VAL A 313 8.25 -9.98 21.24
N MET A 314 8.53 -10.80 22.26
CA MET A 314 7.49 -11.53 23.00
C MET A 314 6.99 -10.80 24.24
N GLY A 315 7.83 -9.97 24.86
CA GLY A 315 7.66 -9.59 26.27
C GLY A 315 8.00 -10.74 27.22
N ALA A 316 8.22 -10.43 28.50
CA ALA A 316 8.74 -11.40 29.47
C ALA A 316 7.78 -12.60 29.71
N ARG A 317 6.50 -12.34 30.00
CA ARG A 317 5.53 -13.40 30.37
C ARG A 317 5.23 -14.36 29.22
N ARG A 318 4.95 -13.84 28.02
CA ARG A 318 4.69 -14.68 26.84
C ARG A 318 5.92 -15.52 26.46
N LEU A 319 7.11 -14.95 26.56
CA LEU A 319 8.36 -15.67 26.31
C LEU A 319 8.54 -16.84 27.29
N ALA A 320 8.23 -16.63 28.58
CA ALA A 320 8.32 -17.69 29.58
C ALA A 320 7.33 -18.83 29.29
N LEU A 321 6.07 -18.50 28.95
CA LEU A 321 5.08 -19.50 28.56
C LEU A 321 5.52 -20.32 27.34
N LEU A 322 6.00 -19.66 26.29
CA LEU A 322 6.47 -20.31 25.07
C LEU A 322 7.68 -21.22 25.34
N ARG A 323 8.68 -20.73 26.10
CA ARG A 323 9.89 -21.51 26.44
C ARG A 323 9.58 -22.72 27.32
N SER A 324 8.59 -22.60 28.21
CA SER A 324 8.15 -23.70 29.06
C SER A 324 7.33 -24.77 28.31
N GLY A 325 7.00 -24.56 27.03
CA GLY A 325 6.14 -25.45 26.24
C GLY A 325 4.67 -25.40 26.63
N ARG A 326 4.28 -24.58 27.60
CA ARG A 326 2.88 -24.45 28.06
C ARG A 326 1.97 -23.83 27.00
N ILE A 327 2.53 -23.04 26.08
CA ILE A 327 1.88 -22.59 24.86
C ILE A 327 2.77 -22.90 23.64
N GLY A 328 2.15 -23.08 22.48
CA GLY A 328 2.81 -23.17 21.19
C GLY A 328 2.69 -21.88 20.39
N TRP A 329 3.34 -21.85 19.22
CA TRP A 329 3.28 -20.71 18.30
C TRP A 329 1.84 -20.37 17.89
N ASP A 330 1.00 -21.37 17.67
CA ASP A 330 -0.37 -21.20 17.16
C ASP A 330 -1.34 -20.60 18.19
N ASP A 331 -0.97 -20.59 19.48
CA ASP A 331 -1.77 -19.96 20.53
C ASP A 331 -1.60 -18.43 20.55
N ILE A 332 -0.47 -17.95 20.03
CA ILE A 332 -0.07 -16.54 20.08
C ILE A 332 -0.94 -15.65 19.20
N PRO A 333 -1.19 -15.95 17.92
CA PRO A 333 -2.04 -15.09 17.09
C PRO A 333 -3.51 -15.25 17.50
N GLN A 334 -4.23 -14.13 17.51
CA GLN A 334 -5.68 -14.08 17.63
C GLN A 334 -6.23 -13.15 16.56
N LEU A 335 -7.16 -13.66 15.74
CA LEU A 335 -7.92 -12.83 14.82
C LEU A 335 -8.87 -11.94 15.65
N ARG A 336 -8.74 -10.63 15.46
CA ARG A 336 -9.68 -9.65 16.00
C ARG A 336 -10.54 -9.17 14.84
N THR A 337 -11.82 -9.50 14.89
CA THR A 337 -12.79 -8.99 13.93
C THR A 337 -13.14 -7.56 14.26
N ASN A 338 -13.05 -6.68 13.26
CA ASN A 338 -13.40 -5.27 13.42
C ASN A 338 -14.25 -4.84 12.22
N THR A 339 -15.56 -5.00 12.39
CA THR A 339 -16.57 -4.63 11.39
C THR A 339 -16.51 -3.16 11.00
N ALA A 340 -15.92 -2.31 11.85
CA ALA A 340 -15.79 -0.89 11.59
C ALA A 340 -14.57 -0.51 10.73
N TRP A 341 -13.60 -1.40 10.50
CA TRP A 341 -12.45 -1.08 9.65
C TRP A 341 -11.93 -2.28 8.88
N ARG A 342 -11.24 -3.18 9.56
CA ARG A 342 -10.74 -4.46 9.03
C ARG A 342 -10.29 -5.36 10.15
N ASP A 343 -10.40 -6.65 9.89
CA ASP A 343 -9.88 -7.68 10.76
C ASP A 343 -8.34 -7.62 10.83
N SER A 344 -7.80 -8.00 11.99
CA SER A 344 -6.36 -8.11 12.16
C SER A 344 -5.96 -9.19 13.15
N TYR A 345 -4.89 -9.91 12.82
CA TYR A 345 -4.19 -10.77 13.75
C TYR A 345 -3.37 -9.92 14.71
N THR A 346 -3.62 -10.14 15.99
CA THR A 346 -2.94 -9.48 17.09
C THR A 346 -2.38 -10.52 18.05
N PRO A 347 -1.32 -10.20 18.82
CA PRO A 347 -0.88 -11.09 19.89
C PRO A 347 -2.00 -11.26 20.91
N ARG A 348 -2.39 -12.50 21.18
CA ARG A 348 -3.34 -12.85 22.21
C ARG A 348 -2.89 -12.27 23.56
N PRO A 349 -3.79 -11.68 24.36
CA PRO A 349 -3.47 -11.17 25.69
C PRO A 349 -2.80 -12.23 26.56
N VAL A 350 -1.87 -11.83 27.44
CA VAL A 350 -1.13 -12.76 28.29
C VAL A 350 -2.07 -13.53 29.22
N SER A 351 -3.10 -12.88 29.77
CA SER A 351 -4.12 -13.53 30.60
C SER A 351 -4.85 -14.67 29.88
N ASP A 352 -5.11 -14.50 28.58
CA ASP A 352 -5.74 -15.54 27.77
C ASP A 352 -4.77 -16.70 27.50
N LEU A 353 -3.49 -16.41 27.29
CA LEU A 353 -2.45 -17.42 27.12
C LEU A 353 -2.20 -18.22 28.40
N GLU A 354 -2.27 -17.57 29.56
CA GLU A 354 -2.17 -18.23 30.87
C GLU A 354 -3.35 -19.19 31.08
N ARG A 355 -4.57 -18.79 30.71
CA ARG A 355 -5.74 -19.69 30.76
C ARG A 355 -5.56 -20.92 29.87
N ILE A 356 -5.08 -20.74 28.64
CA ILE A 356 -4.78 -21.87 27.73
C ILE A 356 -3.71 -22.78 28.34
N ALA A 357 -2.67 -22.18 28.92
CA ALA A 357 -1.58 -22.89 29.57
C ALA A 357 -2.02 -23.65 30.83
N ASP A 358 -3.06 -23.20 31.53
CA ASP A 358 -3.64 -23.87 32.69
C ASP A 358 -4.57 -25.01 32.28
N GLN A 359 -5.29 -24.88 31.16
CA GLN A 359 -6.17 -25.92 30.60
C GLN A 359 -5.42 -27.13 30.02
N ARG A 360 -4.12 -26.99 29.75
CA ARG A 360 -3.25 -28.07 29.24
C ARG A 360 -2.50 -28.83 30.34
N ARG A 361 -2.59 -28.37 31.59
CA ARG A 361 -2.13 -29.13 32.76
C ARG A 361 -3.15 -30.20 33.07
#